data_AF-A0A1I7XEI5-F1
#
_entry.id   AF-A0A1I7XEI5-F1
#
_cell.length_a   1.000
_cell.length_b   1.000
_cell.length_c   1.000
_cell.angle_alpha   90.00
_cell.angle_beta   90.00
_cell.angle_gamma   90.00
#
_symmetry.space_group_name_H-M   'P 1'
#
loop_
_entity.id
_entity.type
_entity.pdbx_description
1 polymer ?
#
loop_
_entity_poly.entity_id
_entity_poly.type
_entity_poly.pdbx_seq_one_letter_code
_entity_poly.pdbx_strand_id
1 'polypeptide(L)'
;MKKRSQVFDEIAVLAKQRILMIDGAMGTMIQREHLEEIDFRGECEISSCLNNGCKLRLGQEHAVLKNHTKPCKGNNDLLSITRPDVIYKVGI
;
A
#
# COMPACT_ATOMS: atom_id res chain seq x y z
N MET A 1 20.61 10.32 -21.15
CA MET A 1 20.85 9.17 -20.24
C MET A 1 20.52 9.59 -18.82
N LYS A 2 19.64 8.85 -18.10
CA LYS A 2 19.38 9.12 -16.68
C LYS A 2 20.60 8.72 -15.86
N LYS A 3 20.99 9.56 -14.89
CA LYS A 3 22.09 9.28 -13.96
C LYS A 3 21.69 8.12 -13.05
N ARG A 4 22.57 7.14 -12.85
CA ARG A 4 22.33 6.01 -11.94
C ARG A 4 22.25 6.53 -10.50
N SER A 5 21.35 5.98 -9.68
CA SER A 5 21.20 6.38 -8.27
C SER A 5 22.26 5.72 -7.40
N GLN A 6 22.68 6.37 -6.31
CA GLN A 6 23.59 5.80 -5.31
C GLN A 6 23.06 4.48 -4.72
N VAL A 7 21.74 4.41 -4.48
CA VAL A 7 21.06 3.20 -3.98
C VAL A 7 21.30 1.99 -4.89
N PHE A 8 21.36 2.20 -6.20
CA PHE A 8 21.65 1.11 -7.13
C PHE A 8 23.04 0.53 -6.89
N ASP A 9 24.04 1.40 -6.72
CA ASP A 9 25.43 0.98 -6.55
C ASP A 9 25.60 0.19 -5.25
N GLU A 10 24.91 0.59 -4.17
CA GLU A 10 24.88 -0.15 -2.91
C GLU A 10 24.28 -1.56 -3.07
N ILE A 11 23.11 -1.67 -3.71
CA ILE A 11 22.47 -2.98 -3.98
C ILE A 11 23.40 -3.85 -4.84
N ALA A 12 24.08 -3.27 -5.84
CA ALA A 12 24.99 -4.00 -6.71
C ALA A 12 26.23 -4.51 -5.98
N VAL A 13 26.76 -3.76 -5.01
CA VAL A 13 27.84 -4.23 -4.13
C VAL A 13 27.36 -5.40 -3.28
N LEU A 14 26.20 -5.28 -2.63
CA LEU A 14 25.66 -6.32 -1.76
C LEU A 14 25.33 -7.61 -2.53
N ALA A 15 24.77 -7.51 -3.74
CA ALA A 15 24.43 -8.64 -4.59
C ALA A 15 25.66 -9.46 -5.05
N LYS A 16 26.86 -8.85 -5.08
CA LYS A 16 28.11 -9.57 -5.35
C LYS A 16 28.63 -10.36 -4.16
N GLN A 17 28.29 -9.93 -2.94
CA GLN A 17 28.81 -10.51 -1.70
C GLN A 17 27.91 -11.61 -1.14
N ARG A 18 26.61 -11.56 -1.44
CA ARG A 18 25.61 -12.51 -0.93
C ARG A 18 24.39 -12.58 -1.83
N ILE A 19 23.64 -13.67 -1.70
CA ILE A 19 22.33 -13.80 -2.32
C ILE A 19 21.37 -12.84 -1.62
N LEU A 20 20.71 -11.97 -2.38
CA LEU A 20 19.65 -11.10 -1.89
C LEU A 20 18.31 -11.81 -2.04
N MET A 21 17.48 -11.72 -1.00
CA MET A 21 16.09 -12.16 -1.05
C MET A 21 15.19 -10.93 -1.10
N ILE A 22 14.15 -11.02 -1.92
CA ILE A 22 13.08 -10.02 -2.00
C ILE A 22 11.86 -10.66 -1.33
N ASP A 23 11.03 -9.82 -0.72
CA ASP A 23 9.68 -10.17 -0.30
C ASP A 23 8.91 -10.93 -1.41
N GLY A 24 7.99 -11.80 -1.00
CA GLY A 24 7.26 -12.69 -1.90
C GLY A 24 6.17 -11.98 -2.71
N ALA A 25 5.22 -12.76 -3.24
CA ALA A 25 4.11 -12.21 -4.01
C ALA A 25 3.08 -11.50 -3.11
N MET A 26 3.29 -10.21 -2.85
CA MET A 26 2.40 -9.34 -2.06
C MET A 26 0.91 -9.47 -2.45
N GLY A 27 0.61 -9.53 -3.75
CA GLY A 27 -0.78 -9.62 -4.23
C GLY A 27 -1.55 -10.85 -3.73
N THR A 28 -0.87 -11.99 -3.54
CA THR A 28 -1.52 -13.21 -3.00
C THR A 28 -1.85 -13.07 -1.52
N MET A 29 -1.05 -12.29 -0.79
CA MET A 29 -1.28 -12.00 0.61
C MET A 29 -2.44 -11.01 0.77
N ILE A 30 -2.53 -10.00 -0.11
CA ILE A 30 -3.68 -9.06 -0.15
C ILE A 30 -5.00 -9.78 -0.44
N GLN A 31 -5.00 -10.78 -1.33
CA GLN A 31 -6.22 -11.54 -1.64
C GLN A 31 -6.79 -12.30 -0.43
N ARG A 32 -5.96 -12.64 0.57
CA ARG A 32 -6.40 -13.29 1.82
C ARG A 32 -7.10 -12.36 2.79
N GLU A 33 -6.98 -11.04 2.60
CA GLU A 33 -7.61 -10.04 3.45
C GLU A 33 -9.09 -9.79 3.07
N HIS A 34 -9.62 -10.52 2.07
CA HIS A 34 -11.03 -10.48 1.66
C HIS A 34 -11.59 -9.06 1.46
N LEU A 35 -10.76 -8.17 0.90
CA LEU A 35 -11.10 -6.76 0.71
C LEU A 35 -12.23 -6.58 -0.30
N GLU A 36 -13.11 -5.63 0.00
CA GLU A 36 -14.24 -5.28 -0.84
C GLU A 36 -14.06 -3.91 -1.49
N GLU A 37 -14.91 -3.60 -2.48
CA GLU A 37 -14.84 -2.35 -3.27
C GLU A 37 -14.71 -1.09 -2.39
N ILE A 38 -15.36 -1.09 -1.23
CA ILE A 38 -15.31 0.01 -0.25
C ILE A 38 -13.90 0.25 0.32
N ASP A 39 -13.11 -0.81 0.52
CA ASP A 39 -11.73 -0.74 1.00
C ASP A 39 -10.80 -0.13 -0.04
N PHE A 40 -11.05 -0.40 -1.32
CA PHE A 40 -10.31 0.21 -2.44
C PHE A 40 -10.73 1.66 -2.72
N ARG A 41 -11.91 2.09 -2.22
CA ARG A 41 -12.40 3.47 -2.36
C ARG A 41 -11.98 4.38 -1.21
N GLY A 42 -11.52 3.80 -0.10
CA GLY A 42 -11.12 4.53 1.10
C GLY A 42 -12.31 5.02 1.92
N GLU A 43 -13.48 4.39 1.80
CA GLU A 43 -14.64 4.79 2.59
C GLU A 43 -14.56 4.17 3.97
N CYS A 44 -13.89 4.85 4.91
CA CYS A 44 -13.85 4.43 6.30
C CYS A 44 -14.98 5.09 7.10
N GLU A 45 -15.67 4.31 7.94
CA GLU A 45 -16.43 4.88 9.05
C GLU A 45 -15.45 5.49 10.06
N ILE A 46 -15.74 6.70 10.50
CA ILE A 46 -14.84 7.60 11.24
C ILE A 46 -14.32 7.01 12.57
N SER A 47 -14.89 5.90 13.06
CA SER A 47 -14.61 5.31 14.38
C SER A 47 -13.31 4.49 14.47
N SER A 48 -12.84 3.85 13.39
CA SER A 48 -11.63 3.01 13.42
C SER A 48 -10.32 3.77 13.20
N CYS A 49 -10.40 5.03 12.74
CA CYS A 49 -9.24 5.87 12.44
C CYS A 49 -8.57 6.47 13.70
N LEU A 50 -9.13 6.30 14.89
CA LEU A 50 -8.69 7.03 16.09
C LEU A 50 -7.54 6.40 16.86
N ASN A 51 -7.08 5.18 16.55
CA ASN A 51 -5.93 4.61 17.27
C ASN A 51 -4.95 3.93 16.31
N ASN A 52 -3.85 4.64 16.04
CA ASN A 52 -2.59 4.15 15.49
C ASN A 52 -2.55 3.77 13.99
N GLY A 53 -2.84 4.70 13.07
CA GLY A 53 -2.36 4.51 11.69
C GLY A 53 -2.80 5.49 10.60
N CYS A 54 -3.95 6.14 10.72
CA CYS A 54 -4.41 7.05 9.66
C CYS A 54 -3.81 8.46 9.87
N LYS A 55 -2.64 8.73 9.28
CA LYS A 55 -2.06 10.09 9.19
C LYS A 55 -2.73 10.97 8.13
N LEU A 56 -3.94 10.66 7.68
CA LEU A 56 -4.71 11.59 6.86
C LEU A 56 -5.46 12.56 7.78
N ARG A 57 -5.31 13.85 7.49
CA ARG A 57 -5.67 15.01 8.33
C ARG A 57 -6.98 14.81 9.11
N LEU A 58 -6.90 14.95 10.44
CA LEU A 58 -8.05 15.09 11.33
C LEU A 58 -9.08 16.07 10.72
N GLY A 59 -10.30 15.58 10.43
CA GLY A 59 -11.45 16.43 10.12
C GLY A 59 -11.94 16.51 8.67
N GLN A 60 -11.54 15.63 7.76
CA GLN A 60 -12.17 15.55 6.43
C GLN A 60 -12.70 14.14 6.14
N GLU A 61 -13.90 14.05 5.55
CA GLU A 61 -14.45 12.80 5.01
C GLU A 61 -13.57 12.32 3.86
N HIS A 62 -12.68 11.35 4.09
CA HIS A 62 -11.72 10.89 3.07
C HIS A 62 -12.31 9.80 2.18
N ALA A 63 -13.39 10.16 1.52
CA ALA A 63 -13.98 9.50 0.39
C ALA A 63 -13.09 9.58 -0.87
N VAL A 64 -11.83 9.11 -0.82
CA VAL A 64 -10.80 9.40 -1.85
C VAL A 64 -11.30 9.06 -3.26
N LEU A 65 -12.03 7.96 -3.39
CA LEU A 65 -12.58 7.50 -4.68
C LEU A 65 -14.08 7.21 -4.64
N LYS A 66 -14.86 7.79 -3.71
CA LYS A 66 -16.32 7.55 -3.62
C LYS A 66 -17.03 7.76 -4.96
N ASN A 67 -16.73 8.89 -5.61
CA ASN A 67 -17.38 9.27 -6.88
C ASN A 67 -16.65 8.73 -8.12
N HIS A 68 -15.66 7.85 -7.95
CA HIS A 68 -14.98 7.30 -9.11
C HIS A 68 -15.92 6.36 -9.88
N THR A 69 -16.12 6.63 -11.16
CA THR A 69 -17.11 5.94 -12.00
C THR A 69 -16.73 4.50 -12.35
N LYS A 70 -15.47 4.12 -12.17
CA LYS A 70 -14.98 2.77 -12.45
C LYS A 70 -14.82 1.96 -11.16
N PRO A 71 -14.96 0.62 -11.22
CA PRO A 71 -14.58 -0.25 -10.11
C PRO A 71 -13.11 -0.07 -9.74
N CYS A 72 -12.83 0.01 -8.44
CA CYS A 72 -11.50 0.19 -7.87
C CYS A 72 -10.89 -1.13 -7.36
N LYS A 73 -11.73 -2.13 -7.04
CA LYS A 73 -11.30 -3.45 -6.57
C LYS A 73 -10.35 -4.11 -7.57
N GLY A 74 -9.24 -4.62 -7.05
CA GLY A 74 -8.18 -5.27 -7.83
C GLY A 74 -6.98 -4.37 -8.12
N ASN A 75 -7.08 -3.06 -7.89
CA ASN A 75 -5.92 -2.17 -7.96
C ASN A 75 -5.25 -2.04 -6.59
N ASN A 76 -4.25 -2.89 -6.33
CA ASN A 76 -3.54 -2.94 -5.05
C ASN A 76 -2.76 -1.66 -4.72
N ASP A 77 -2.40 -0.85 -5.72
CA ASP A 77 -1.69 0.41 -5.49
C ASP A 77 -2.54 1.39 -4.67
N LEU A 78 -3.88 1.33 -4.84
CA LEU A 78 -4.82 2.18 -4.11
C LEU A 78 -4.77 1.93 -2.60
N LEU A 79 -4.50 0.68 -2.21
CA LEU A 79 -4.47 0.27 -0.81
C LEU A 79 -3.34 0.94 -0.03
N SER A 80 -2.28 1.41 -0.69
CA SER A 80 -1.23 2.23 -0.04
C SER A 80 -1.77 3.52 0.55
N ILE A 81 -2.90 4.02 0.02
CA ILE A 81 -3.54 5.27 0.44
C ILE A 81 -4.84 4.97 1.19
N THR A 82 -5.63 4.00 0.74
CA THR A 82 -6.96 3.72 1.30
C THR A 82 -6.93 2.77 2.50
N ARG A 83 -5.98 1.83 2.55
CA ARG A 83 -5.81 0.82 3.62
C ARG A 83 -4.33 0.59 3.94
N PRO A 84 -3.61 1.62 4.43
CA PRO A 84 -2.19 1.48 4.75
C PRO A 84 -1.95 0.42 5.83
N ASP A 85 -2.91 0.22 6.75
CA ASP A 85 -2.89 -0.82 7.77
C ASP A 85 -2.76 -2.23 7.19
N VAL A 86 -3.46 -2.52 6.09
CA VAL A 86 -3.38 -3.81 5.40
C VAL A 86 -2.02 -3.97 4.72
N ILE A 87 -1.52 -2.90 4.11
CA ILE A 87 -0.22 -2.91 3.42
C ILE A 87 0.93 -3.14 4.39
N TYR A 88 0.91 -2.50 5.56
CA TYR A 88 1.89 -2.78 6.61
C TYR A 88 1.80 -4.21 7.12
N LYS A 89 0.58 -4.74 7.32
CA LYS A 89 0.38 -6.12 7.78
C LYS A 89 0.87 -7.17 6.79
N VAL A 90 0.71 -6.91 5.49
CA VAL A 90 1.08 -7.86 4.42
C VAL A 90 2.56 -7.74 4.02
N GLY A 91 3.14 -6.55 4.12
CA GLY A 91 4.38 -6.20 3.46
C GLY A 91 5.63 -6.07 4.33
N ILE A 92 5.57 -6.24 5.66
CA ILE A 92 6.72 -6.38 6.60
C ILE A 92 6.22 -6.89 7.95
#